data_AF-A0A3C1KUP2-F1
#
_entry.id   AF-A0A3C1KUP2-F1
#
_cell.length_a   1.000
_cell.length_b   1.000
_cell.length_c   1.000
_cell.angle_alpha   90.00
_cell.angle_beta   90.00
_cell.angle_gamma   90.00
#
_symmetry.space_group_name_H-M   'P 1'
#
loop_
_entity.id
_entity.type
_entity.pdbx_description
1 polymer ?
#
loop_
_entity_poly.entity_id
_entity_poly.type
_entity_poly.pdbx_seq_one_letter_code
_entity_poly.pdbx_strand_id
1 'polypeptide(L)' 'LKDHESPEDAEYYMCGPPMMNQAVMNMLEDLGVERDNIYLDDFGG' A
#
# COMPACT_ATOMS: atom_id res chain seq x y z
N LEU A 1 -3.77 9.81 -6.08
CA LEU A 1 -3.29 9.91 -4.69
C LEU A 1 -3.23 11.35 -4.21
N LYS A 2 -2.45 12.25 -4.82
CA LYS A 2 -2.38 13.66 -4.38
C LYS A 2 -3.72 14.42 -4.38
N ASP A 3 -4.64 14.05 -5.27
CA ASP A 3 -5.97 14.67 -5.39
C ASP A 3 -7.11 13.74 -4.95
N HIS A 4 -6.80 12.67 -4.19
CA HIS A 4 -7.84 11.79 -3.62
C HIS A 4 -8.25 12.36 -2.25
N GLU A 5 -9.56 12.54 -2.03
CA GLU A 5 -10.06 13.23 -0.84
C GLU A 5 -9.77 12.48 0.48
N SER A 6 -9.69 11.15 0.44
CA SER A 6 -9.36 10.30 1.60
C SER A 6 -8.60 9.04 1.16
N PRO A 7 -7.27 9.09 0.97
CA PRO A 7 -6.47 7.91 0.63
C PRO A 7 -6.51 6.80 1.69
N GLU A 8 -6.81 7.11 2.95
CA GLU A 8 -6.93 6.20 4.09
C GLU A 8 -8.11 5.21 3.98
N ASP A 9 -9.18 5.60 3.28
CA ASP A 9 -10.41 4.81 3.14
C ASP A 9 -10.38 3.85 1.93
N ALA A 10 -9.31 3.89 1.13
CA ALA A 10 -9.18 3.06 -0.06
C ALA A 10 -8.57 1.69 0.25
N GLU A 11 -9.01 0.66 -0.47
CA GLU A 11 -8.40 -0.67 -0.42
C GLU A 11 -7.23 -0.77 -1.42
N TYR A 12 -6.05 -1.12 -0.92
CA TYR A 12 -4.81 -1.20 -1.71
C TYR A 12 -4.42 -2.64 -1.96
N TYR A 13 -4.59 -3.08 -3.21
CA TYR A 13 -4.12 -4.39 -3.67
C TYR A 13 -2.79 -4.23 -4.38
N MET A 14 -1.73 -4.88 -3.87
CA MET A 14 -0.38 -4.72 -4.39
C MET A 14 0.35 -6.06 -4.53
N CYS A 15 1.13 -6.16 -5.61
CA CYS A 15 1.98 -7.29 -5.94
C CYS A 15 3.24 -6.76 -6.62
N GLY A 16 4.41 -7.23 -6.20
CA GLY A 16 5.66 -6.92 -6.89
C GLY A 16 6.89 -7.36 -6.12
N PRO A 17 8.09 -6.92 -6.56
CA PRO A 17 9.35 -7.37 -5.97
C PRO A 17 9.53 -6.80 -4.55
N PRO A 18 10.33 -7.46 -3.67
CA PRO A 18 10.43 -7.10 -2.25
C PRO A 18 10.76 -5.62 -1.99
N MET A 19 11.64 -5.02 -2.80
CA MET A 19 12.01 -3.61 -2.68
C MET A 19 10.86 -2.65 -3.02
N MET A 20 10.01 -3.01 -3.99
CA MET A 20 8.83 -2.21 -4.34
C MET A 20 7.78 -2.30 -3.24
N ASN A 21 7.55 -3.51 -2.72
CA ASN A 21 6.52 -3.72 -1.71
C ASN A 21 6.83 -2.94 -0.43
N GLN A 22 8.09 -2.93 0.00
CA GLN A 22 8.52 -2.15 1.16
C GLN A 22 8.37 -0.65 0.94
N ALA A 23 8.78 -0.13 -0.22
CA ALA A 23 8.68 1.30 -0.52
C ALA A 23 7.21 1.78 -0.57
N VAL A 24 6.32 0.98 -1.16
CA VAL A 24 4.89 1.30 -1.27
C VAL A 24 4.19 1.15 0.09
N MET A 25 4.51 0.12 0.88
CA MET A 25 3.97 0.00 2.24
C MET A 25 4.30 1.21 3.10
N ASN A 26 5.57 1.63 3.13
CA ASN A 26 5.99 2.80 3.91
C ASN A 26 5.27 4.07 3.45
N MET A 27 5.07 4.23 2.14
CA MET A 27 4.36 5.38 1.59
C MET A 27 2.88 5.39 1.99
N LEU A 28 2.21 4.23 2.01
CA LEU A 28 0.81 4.12 2.45
C LEU A 28 0.66 4.33 3.95
N GLU A 29 1.60 3.81 4.76
CA GLU A 29 1.66 4.06 6.21
C GLU A 29 1.86 5.55 6.51
N ASP A 30 2.75 6.24 5.78
CA ASP A 30 2.98 7.69 5.90
C ASP A 30 1.73 8.53 5.51
N LEU A 31 0.88 7.98 4.65
CA LEU A 31 -0.40 8.59 4.26
C LEU A 31 -1.55 8.30 5.26
N GLY A 32 -1.29 7.51 6.30
CA GLY A 32 -2.30 7.16 7.31
C GLY A 32 -3.22 6.00 6.90
N VAL A 33 -2.84 5.22 5.90
CA VAL A 33 -3.58 4.02 5.51
C VAL A 33 -3.36 2.93 6.54
N GLU A 34 -4.44 2.42 7.12
CA GLU A 34 -4.42 1.28 8.05
C GLU A 34 -3.98 0.00 7.33
N ARG A 35 -3.23 -0.85 8.03
CA ARG A 35 -2.65 -2.06 7.44
C ARG A 35 -3.71 -3.08 6.99
N ASP A 36 -4.89 -3.06 7.59
CA ASP A 36 -6.03 -3.87 7.22
C ASP A 36 -6.60 -3.50 5.83
N ASN A 37 -6.30 -2.30 5.33
CA ASN A 37 -6.67 -1.85 4.00
C ASN A 37 -5.60 -2.18 2.94
N ILE A 38 -4.49 -2.85 3.31
CA ILE A 38 -3.38 -3.17 2.41
C ILE A 38 -3.28 -4.68 2.20
N TYR A 39 -3.63 -5.12 1.00
CA TYR A 39 -3.61 -6.51 0.56
C TYR A 39 -2.39 -6.77 -0.31
N LEU A 40 -1.38 -7.39 0.29
CA LEU A 40 -0.16 -7.79 -0.39
C LEU A 40 -0.28 -9.22 -0.92
N ASP A 41 -0.19 -9.39 -2.23
CA ASP A 41 0.03 -10.68 -2.87
C ASP A 41 1.54 -10.86 -3.10
N ASP A 42 2.20 -11.52 -2.14
CA ASP A 42 3.62 -11.84 -2.21
C ASP A 42 3.80 -13.13 -3.00
N PHE A 43 4.13 -12.97 -4.28
CA PHE A 43 4.42 -14.09 -5.18
C PHE A 43 5.69 -14.87 -4.79
N GLY A 44 6.42 -14.45 -3.74
CA GLY A 44 7.45 -15.25 -3.11
C GLY A 44 8.56 -15.64 -4.07
N GLY A 45 9.40 -14.66 -4.43
CA GLY A 45 10.67 -14.78 -5.18
C GLY A 45 10.95 -16.05 -5.98
#